data_AF-A0A8T3DR05-F1
#
_entry.id   AF-A0A8T3DR05-F1
#
_cell.length_a   1.000
_cell.length_b   1.000
_cell.length_c   1.000
_cell.angle_alpha   90.00
_cell.angle_beta   90.00
_cell.angle_gamma   90.00
#
_symmetry.space_group_name_H-M   'P 1'
#
loop_
_entity.id
_entity.type
_entity.pdbx_description
1 polymer ?
#
loop_
_entity_poly.entity_id
_entity_poly.type
_entity_poly.pdbx_seq_one_letter_code
_entity_poly.pdbx_strand_id
1 'polypeptide(L)'
;MEASVKRLKEMQRTFSRYKGVMIALNLGSQEPQPGDDGKVSDEGLQNMNQSWVEACILLEQWEERLRGALMRCKEFHKTLQSLLLWLASAESRRLAVDVRDPSVGPTALQEHNNALMGLEKELQVKQQQVNSLQEISTQLLLEGGAAGGAGRQDGGEAQEKLHVIGNKLQLLLSQVASDQEVIKKRLEQEKDTAAMGQPAGNRNTERRDPSPPRSFFQRVLRAAFPLHLLLLLLLTLACLVPAWEEDSSCLLSNNFARSLYPMLRYTQGPPPT
;
A
#
# COMPACT_ATOMS: atom_id res chain seq x y z
N MET A 1 -17.16 -11.64 4.98
CA MET A 1 -17.98 -10.91 5.98
C MET A 1 -19.40 -10.60 5.49
N GLU A 2 -19.63 -10.42 4.18
CA GLU A 2 -20.95 -10.08 3.63
C GLU A 2 -22.06 -11.08 3.99
N ALA A 3 -21.76 -12.39 3.94
CA ALA A 3 -22.70 -13.43 4.36
C ALA A 3 -23.15 -13.29 5.83
N SER A 4 -22.22 -12.91 6.72
CA SER A 4 -22.51 -12.67 8.14
C SER A 4 -23.42 -11.44 8.33
N VAL A 5 -23.18 -10.36 7.56
CA VAL A 5 -24.04 -9.16 7.57
C VAL A 5 -25.44 -9.49 7.06
N LYS A 6 -25.54 -10.30 5.99
CA LYS A 6 -26.83 -10.75 5.47
C LYS A 6 -27.59 -11.57 6.51
N ARG A 7 -26.91 -12.52 7.17
CA ARG A 7 -27.49 -13.33 8.24
C ARG A 7 -27.96 -12.48 9.42
N LEU A 8 -27.20 -11.43 9.81
CA LEU A 8 -27.59 -10.54 10.89
C LEU A 8 -28.89 -9.81 10.56
N LYS A 9 -29.00 -9.28 9.34
CA LYS A 9 -30.23 -8.62 8.86
C LYS A 9 -31.42 -9.58 8.83
N GLU A 10 -31.23 -10.82 8.39
CA GLU A 10 -32.28 -11.85 8.42
C GLU A 10 -32.73 -12.19 9.85
N MET A 11 -31.79 -12.29 10.79
CA MET A 11 -32.10 -12.54 12.19
C MET A 11 -32.85 -11.37 12.83
N GLN A 12 -32.41 -10.12 12.61
CA GLN A 12 -33.09 -8.91 13.09
C GLN A 12 -34.54 -8.82 12.59
N ARG A 13 -34.82 -9.20 11.33
CA ARG A 13 -36.19 -9.28 10.80
C ARG A 13 -37.01 -10.35 11.53
N THR A 14 -36.41 -11.50 11.79
CA THR A 14 -37.06 -12.61 12.50
C THR A 14 -37.45 -12.18 13.92
N PHE A 15 -36.54 -11.54 14.65
CA PHE A 15 -36.83 -10.95 15.96
C PHE A 15 -37.93 -9.90 15.91
N SER A 16 -37.93 -9.03 14.90
CA SER A 16 -39.00 -8.03 14.75
C SER A 16 -40.39 -8.67 14.64
N ARG A 17 -40.50 -9.83 13.97
CA ARG A 17 -41.74 -10.60 13.88
C ARG A 17 -42.13 -11.25 15.22
N TYR A 18 -41.18 -11.88 15.90
CA TYR A 18 -41.44 -12.55 17.19
C TYR A 18 -41.74 -11.57 18.33
N LYS A 19 -41.22 -10.34 18.27
CA LYS A 19 -41.56 -9.28 19.23
C LYS A 19 -43.06 -9.06 19.34
N GLY A 20 -43.78 -9.03 18.21
CA GLY A 20 -45.23 -8.88 18.20
C GLY A 20 -45.95 -10.06 18.87
N VAL A 21 -45.46 -11.28 18.67
CA VAL A 21 -45.99 -12.49 19.30
C VAL A 21 -45.76 -12.48 20.82
N MET A 22 -44.56 -12.10 21.27
CA MET A 22 -44.24 -11.99 22.69
C MET A 22 -45.11 -10.94 23.42
N ILE A 23 -45.36 -9.80 22.78
CA ILE A 23 -46.26 -8.77 23.33
C ILE A 23 -47.69 -9.32 23.42
N ALA A 24 -48.19 -9.97 22.37
CA ALA A 24 -49.54 -10.54 22.35
C ALA A 24 -49.76 -11.61 23.44
N LEU A 25 -48.78 -12.49 23.64
CA LEU A 25 -48.83 -13.52 24.68
C LEU A 25 -48.81 -12.92 26.10
N ASN A 26 -47.94 -11.93 26.34
CA ASN A 26 -47.88 -11.25 27.64
C ASN A 26 -49.18 -10.48 27.97
N LEU A 27 -49.81 -9.86 26.97
CA LEU A 27 -51.11 -9.19 27.15
C LEU A 27 -52.24 -10.20 27.41
N GLY A 28 -52.26 -11.31 26.67
CA GLY A 28 -53.26 -12.38 26.85
C GLY A 28 -53.20 -13.07 28.22
N SER A 29 -52.02 -13.12 28.85
CA SER A 29 -51.87 -13.65 30.21
C SER A 29 -52.33 -12.70 31.32
N GLN A 30 -52.52 -11.41 31.03
CA GLN A 30 -53.07 -10.43 31.98
C GLN A 30 -54.61 -10.35 31.96
N GLU A 31 -55.27 -10.96 30.96
CA GLU A 31 -56.72 -10.87 30.80
C GLU A 31 -57.42 -11.98 31.62
N PRO A 32 -58.16 -11.65 32.69
CA PRO A 32 -58.77 -12.66 33.55
C PRO A 32 -59.97 -13.31 32.83
N GLN A 33 -59.79 -14.55 32.34
CA GLN A 33 -60.89 -15.32 31.78
C GLN A 33 -61.75 -15.96 32.90
N PRO A 34 -63.07 -15.72 32.91
CA PRO A 34 -63.96 -16.41 33.83
C PRO A 34 -64.23 -17.82 33.30
N GLY A 35 -63.54 -18.82 33.87
CA GLY A 35 -63.96 -20.23 33.80
C GLY A 35 -63.17 -21.18 32.90
N ASP A 36 -61.87 -20.97 32.67
CA ASP A 36 -61.06 -21.95 31.92
C ASP A 36 -59.80 -22.41 32.67
N ASP A 37 -59.59 -23.72 32.68
CA ASP A 37 -58.44 -24.46 33.24
C ASP A 37 -57.19 -24.36 32.34
N GLY A 38 -57.22 -23.51 31.30
CA GLY A 38 -56.15 -23.26 30.34
C GLY A 38 -55.20 -22.13 30.70
N LYS A 39 -54.79 -22.00 31.97
CA LYS A 39 -53.69 -21.07 32.33
C LYS A 39 -52.42 -21.53 31.62
N VAL A 40 -51.89 -20.74 30.68
CA VAL A 40 -50.46 -20.77 30.39
C VAL A 40 -49.77 -20.61 31.74
N SER A 41 -49.04 -21.64 32.19
CA SER A 41 -48.37 -21.60 33.48
C SER A 41 -47.51 -20.34 33.54
N ASP A 42 -47.68 -19.56 34.60
CA ASP A 42 -46.94 -18.31 34.83
C ASP A 42 -45.41 -18.54 34.70
N GLU A 43 -44.95 -19.72 35.12
CA GLU A 43 -43.58 -20.20 34.97
C GLU A 43 -43.14 -20.36 33.50
N GLY A 44 -44.05 -20.84 32.63
CA GLY A 44 -43.78 -21.03 31.21
C GLY A 44 -43.65 -19.70 30.45
N LEU A 45 -44.51 -18.73 30.79
CA LEU A 45 -44.42 -17.38 30.23
C LEU A 45 -43.15 -16.67 30.72
N GLN A 46 -42.79 -16.82 32.00
CA GLN A 46 -41.57 -16.28 32.57
C GLN A 46 -40.32 -16.85 31.88
N ASN A 47 -40.27 -18.17 31.66
CA ASN A 47 -39.17 -18.83 30.95
C ASN A 47 -39.04 -18.34 29.49
N MET A 48 -40.16 -18.14 28.81
CA MET A 48 -40.18 -17.64 27.43
C MET A 48 -39.74 -16.17 27.36
N ASN A 49 -40.15 -15.33 28.31
CA ASN A 49 -39.66 -13.95 28.44
C ASN A 49 -38.15 -13.91 28.73
N GLN A 50 -37.66 -14.78 29.61
CA GLN A 50 -36.23 -14.86 29.90
C GLN A 50 -35.42 -15.29 28.67
N SER A 51 -35.87 -16.35 27.98
CA SER A 51 -35.24 -16.83 26.75
C SER A 51 -35.24 -15.74 25.66
N TRP A 52 -36.32 -14.96 25.55
CA TRP A 52 -36.41 -13.83 24.63
C TRP A 52 -35.41 -12.71 24.95
N VAL A 53 -35.26 -12.37 26.23
CA VAL A 53 -34.26 -11.37 26.68
C VAL A 53 -32.85 -11.85 26.40
N GLU A 54 -32.52 -13.09 26.74
CA GLU A 54 -31.23 -13.70 26.45
C GLU A 54 -30.92 -13.68 24.94
N ALA A 55 -31.90 -14.05 24.11
CA ALA A 55 -31.77 -14.02 22.66
C ALA A 55 -31.54 -12.60 22.11
N CYS A 56 -32.21 -11.57 22.68
CA CYS A 56 -31.97 -10.16 22.31
C CYS A 56 -30.54 -9.73 22.65
N ILE A 57 -30.06 -10.06 23.86
CA ILE A 57 -28.69 -9.76 24.29
C ILE A 57 -27.67 -10.40 23.35
N LEU A 58 -27.86 -11.66 22.97
CA LEU A 58 -26.96 -12.36 22.05
C LEU A 58 -26.96 -11.75 20.65
N LEU A 59 -28.12 -11.27 20.16
CA LEU A 59 -28.23 -10.60 18.88
C LEU A 59 -27.48 -9.26 18.88
N GLU A 60 -27.63 -8.45 19.93
CA GLU A 60 -26.91 -7.18 20.10
C GLU A 60 -25.39 -7.39 20.20
N GLN A 61 -24.95 -8.37 21.00
CA GLN A 61 -23.53 -8.72 21.10
C GLN A 61 -22.96 -9.24 19.77
N TRP A 62 -23.75 -9.95 18.97
CA TRP A 62 -23.32 -10.38 17.64
C TRP A 62 -23.23 -9.20 16.67
N GLU A 63 -24.19 -8.28 16.69
CA GLU A 63 -24.15 -7.04 15.90
C GLU A 63 -22.90 -6.21 16.22
N GLU A 64 -22.63 -5.96 17.50
CA GLU A 64 -21.49 -5.16 17.93
C GLU A 64 -20.16 -5.81 17.53
N ARG A 65 -20.02 -7.13 17.73
CA ARG A 65 -18.84 -7.88 17.27
C ARG A 65 -18.65 -7.79 15.76
N LEU A 66 -19.71 -7.95 14.97
CA LEU A 66 -19.64 -7.89 13.51
C LEU A 66 -19.28 -6.48 13.04
N ARG A 67 -19.86 -5.45 13.66
CA ARG A 67 -19.53 -4.04 13.40
C ARG A 67 -18.06 -3.75 13.72
N GLY A 68 -17.56 -4.22 14.86
CA GLY A 68 -16.16 -4.12 15.24
C GLY A 68 -15.23 -4.78 14.21
N ALA A 69 -15.51 -6.01 13.82
CA ALA A 69 -14.72 -6.75 12.81
C ALA A 69 -14.70 -6.03 11.45
N LEU A 70 -15.84 -5.48 10.99
CA LEU A 70 -15.92 -4.71 9.75
C LEU A 70 -15.09 -3.42 9.80
N MET A 71 -15.14 -2.70 10.91
CA MET A 71 -14.35 -1.47 11.10
C MET A 71 -12.84 -1.78 11.08
N ARG A 72 -12.42 -2.85 11.77
CA ARG A 72 -11.04 -3.33 11.76
C ARG A 72 -10.59 -3.74 10.35
N CYS A 73 -11.44 -4.46 9.62
CA CYS A 73 -11.16 -4.86 8.23
C CYS A 73 -10.99 -3.63 7.32
N LYS A 74 -11.85 -2.61 7.46
CA LYS A 74 -11.75 -1.37 6.68
C LYS A 74 -10.45 -0.62 6.97
N GLU A 75 -10.09 -0.46 8.24
CA GLU A 75 -8.86 0.23 8.62
C GLU A 75 -7.61 -0.54 8.18
N PHE A 76 -7.65 -1.88 8.26
CA PHE A 76 -6.61 -2.77 7.76
C PHE A 76 -6.37 -2.52 6.26
N HIS A 77 -7.41 -2.58 5.42
CA HIS A 77 -7.29 -2.38 3.97
C HIS A 77 -6.82 -0.97 3.61
N LYS A 78 -7.32 0.05 4.31
CA LYS A 78 -6.88 1.44 4.13
C LYS A 78 -5.39 1.60 4.43
N THR A 79 -4.92 1.00 5.52
CA THR A 79 -3.50 1.04 5.90
C THR A 79 -2.64 0.31 4.88
N LEU A 80 -3.09 -0.87 4.43
CA LEU A 80 -2.42 -1.66 3.39
C LEU A 80 -2.25 -0.85 2.10
N GLN A 81 -3.32 -0.20 1.64
CA GLN A 81 -3.28 0.64 0.44
C GLN A 81 -2.34 1.85 0.62
N SER A 82 -2.39 2.51 1.77
CA SER A 82 -1.47 3.61 2.10
C SER A 82 0.01 3.18 2.05
N LEU A 83 0.32 1.98 2.56
CA LEU A 83 1.66 1.40 2.49
C LEU A 83 2.12 1.15 1.04
N LEU A 84 1.23 0.69 0.17
CA LEU A 84 1.55 0.47 -1.25
C LEU A 84 1.95 1.75 -1.97
N LEU A 85 1.17 2.81 -1.78
CA LEU A 85 1.46 4.12 -2.36
C LEU A 85 2.75 4.70 -1.78
N TRP A 86 2.95 4.55 -0.47
CA TRP A 86 4.15 5.02 0.18
C TRP A 86 5.40 4.27 -0.30
N LEU A 87 5.33 2.95 -0.48
CA LEU A 87 6.45 2.15 -1.02
C LEU A 87 6.85 2.56 -2.43
N ALA A 88 5.86 2.80 -3.29
CA ALA A 88 6.07 3.34 -4.63
C ALA A 88 6.86 4.66 -4.61
N SER A 89 6.53 5.56 -3.68
CA SER A 89 7.22 6.83 -3.49
C SER A 89 8.63 6.65 -2.90
N ALA A 90 8.78 5.77 -1.90
CA ALA A 90 10.06 5.44 -1.28
C ALA A 90 11.07 4.87 -2.29
N GLU A 91 10.60 3.96 -3.15
CA GLU A 91 11.42 3.40 -4.23
C GLU A 91 11.86 4.48 -5.22
N SER A 92 10.95 5.37 -5.63
CA SER A 92 11.28 6.49 -6.51
C SER A 92 12.31 7.44 -5.89
N ARG A 93 12.19 7.73 -4.58
CA ARG A 93 13.17 8.55 -3.84
C ARG A 93 14.55 7.90 -3.81
N ARG A 94 14.63 6.58 -3.60
CA ARG A 94 15.90 5.85 -3.64
C ARG A 94 16.52 5.87 -5.04
N LEU A 95 15.72 5.60 -6.07
CA LEU A 95 16.18 5.57 -7.47
C LEU A 95 16.65 6.95 -7.98
N ALA A 96 16.11 8.04 -7.44
CA ALA A 96 16.55 9.39 -7.76
C ALA A 96 17.97 9.71 -7.25
N VAL A 97 18.46 8.96 -6.25
CA VAL A 97 19.82 9.10 -5.73
C VAL A 97 20.75 8.22 -6.57
N ASP A 98 21.43 8.81 -7.55
CA ASP A 98 22.49 8.10 -8.28
C ASP A 98 23.78 8.07 -7.45
N VAL A 99 23.97 6.95 -6.76
CA VAL A 99 25.12 6.71 -5.89
C VAL A 99 26.41 6.42 -6.69
N ARG A 100 26.28 6.02 -7.96
CA ARG A 100 27.39 5.55 -8.80
C ARG A 100 27.91 6.61 -9.75
N ASP A 101 27.19 7.72 -9.93
CA ASP A 101 27.63 8.82 -10.78
C ASP A 101 28.93 9.46 -10.24
N PRO A 102 30.07 9.31 -10.94
CA PRO A 102 31.35 9.86 -10.50
C PRO A 102 31.42 11.39 -10.59
N SER A 103 30.47 12.05 -11.27
CA SER A 103 30.43 13.51 -11.41
C SER A 103 29.87 14.24 -10.19
N VAL A 104 29.23 13.52 -9.26
CA VAL A 104 28.66 14.07 -8.03
C VAL A 104 29.76 14.44 -7.04
N GLY A 105 29.87 15.72 -6.72
CA GLY A 105 30.84 16.24 -5.75
C GLY A 105 30.52 15.89 -4.29
N PRO A 106 31.48 16.10 -3.36
CA PRO A 106 31.39 15.64 -1.97
C PRO A 106 30.21 16.23 -1.18
N THR A 107 29.84 17.49 -1.43
CA THR A 107 28.69 18.13 -0.75
C THR A 107 27.37 17.49 -1.14
N ALA A 108 27.13 17.29 -2.44
CA ALA A 108 25.92 16.63 -2.94
C ALA A 108 25.87 15.15 -2.52
N LEU A 109 27.02 14.49 -2.48
CA LEU A 109 27.14 13.12 -1.99
C LEU A 109 26.78 13.01 -0.50
N GLN A 110 27.17 13.99 0.32
CA GLN A 110 26.77 14.07 1.72
C GLN A 110 25.26 14.30 1.89
N GLU A 111 24.66 15.14 1.04
CA GLU A 111 23.20 15.34 1.00
C GLU A 111 22.46 14.04 0.64
N HIS A 112 22.96 13.30 -0.37
CA HIS A 112 22.46 11.97 -0.73
C HIS A 112 22.52 11.00 0.45
N ASN A 113 23.64 10.97 1.19
CA ASN A 113 23.77 10.15 2.40
C ASN A 113 22.71 10.50 3.46
N ASN A 114 22.53 11.80 3.73
CA ASN A 114 21.53 12.26 4.71
C ASN A 114 20.10 11.88 4.28
N ALA A 115 19.79 12.00 2.99
CA ALA A 115 18.50 11.62 2.44
C ALA A 115 18.23 10.11 2.58
N LEU A 116 19.23 9.27 2.29
CA LEU A 116 19.13 7.81 2.47
C LEU A 116 19.02 7.40 3.93
N MET A 117 19.73 8.06 4.85
CA MET A 117 19.59 7.85 6.30
C MET A 117 18.18 8.21 6.79
N GLY A 118 17.59 9.28 6.24
CA GLY A 118 16.19 9.64 6.51
C GLY A 118 15.23 8.56 6.02
N LEU A 119 15.41 8.12 4.77
CA LEU A 119 14.59 7.08 4.16
C LEU A 119 14.66 5.74 4.93
N GLU A 120 15.85 5.35 5.39
CA GLU A 120 16.04 4.14 6.19
C GLU A 120 15.21 4.19 7.48
N LYS A 121 15.23 5.31 8.22
CA LYS A 121 14.41 5.49 9.43
C LYS A 121 12.93 5.40 9.12
N GLU A 122 12.48 6.02 8.04
CA GLU A 122 11.08 5.91 7.60
C GLU A 122 10.69 4.46 7.28
N LEU A 123 11.57 3.72 6.57
CA LEU A 123 11.37 2.31 6.24
C LEU A 123 11.26 1.43 7.49
N GLN A 124 12.09 1.68 8.51
CA GLN A 124 12.02 0.94 9.79
C GLN A 124 10.69 1.17 10.51
N VAL A 125 10.18 2.40 10.53
CA VAL A 125 8.84 2.69 11.10
C VAL A 125 7.75 1.96 10.31
N LYS A 126 7.83 1.94 8.98
CA LYS A 126 6.88 1.18 8.15
C LYS A 126 6.97 -0.33 8.37
N GLN A 127 8.15 -0.86 8.67
CA GLN A 127 8.31 -2.26 9.02
C GLN A 127 7.57 -2.61 10.32
N GLN A 128 7.65 -1.76 11.35
CA GLN A 128 6.87 -1.94 12.58
C GLN A 128 5.36 -1.93 12.30
N GLN A 129 4.90 -1.02 11.43
CA GLN A 129 3.51 -0.97 11.00
C GLN A 129 3.05 -2.26 10.30
N VAL A 130 3.89 -2.86 9.46
CA VAL A 130 3.60 -4.16 8.83
C VAL A 130 3.49 -5.29 9.86
N ASN A 131 4.35 -5.30 10.88
CA ASN A 131 4.28 -6.30 11.95
C ASN A 131 2.95 -6.18 12.72
N SER A 132 2.51 -4.96 13.06
CA SER A 132 1.20 -4.73 13.69
C SER A 132 0.04 -5.16 12.78
N LEU A 133 0.13 -4.94 11.47
CA LEU A 133 -0.88 -5.42 10.53
C LEU A 133 -0.94 -6.95 10.45
N GLN A 134 0.20 -7.64 10.59
CA GLN A 134 0.22 -9.10 10.66
C GLN A 134 -0.52 -9.60 11.90
N GLU A 135 -0.34 -8.96 13.06
CA GLU A 135 -1.09 -9.28 14.29
C GLU A 135 -2.59 -9.02 14.14
N ILE A 136 -2.99 -7.91 13.52
CA ILE A 136 -4.41 -7.61 13.26
C ILE A 136 -5.00 -8.63 12.29
N SER A 137 -4.25 -9.04 11.27
CA SER A 137 -4.69 -10.02 10.28
C SER A 137 -4.96 -11.39 10.92
N THR A 138 -4.08 -11.88 11.81
CA THR A 138 -4.30 -13.15 12.51
C THR A 138 -5.54 -13.10 13.41
N GLN A 139 -5.78 -11.98 14.09
CA GLN A 139 -6.98 -11.79 14.92
C GLN A 139 -8.26 -11.76 14.07
N LEU A 140 -8.25 -11.08 12.92
CA LEU A 140 -9.41 -11.05 12.01
C LEU A 140 -9.72 -12.43 11.40
N LEU A 141 -8.69 -13.24 11.13
CA LEU A 141 -8.86 -14.62 10.65
C LEU A 141 -9.51 -15.52 11.72
N LEU A 142 -9.14 -15.35 13.00
CA LEU A 142 -9.73 -16.08 14.11
C LEU A 142 -11.20 -15.67 14.35
N GLU A 143 -11.50 -14.37 14.32
CA GLU A 143 -12.87 -13.85 14.44
C GLU A 143 -13.77 -14.28 13.27
N GLY A 144 -13.22 -14.34 12.05
CA GLY A 144 -13.93 -14.82 10.86
C GLY A 144 -14.27 -16.32 10.89
N GLY A 145 -13.45 -17.13 11.56
CA GLY A 145 -13.68 -18.57 11.75
C GLY A 145 -14.79 -18.89 12.75
N ALA A 146 -14.94 -18.07 13.80
CA ALA A 146 -15.93 -18.28 14.86
C ALA A 146 -17.39 -18.00 14.43
N ALA A 147 -17.61 -17.25 13.34
CA ALA A 147 -18.95 -16.84 12.87
C ALA A 147 -19.58 -17.76 11.79
N GLY A 148 -18.97 -18.92 11.50
CA GLY A 148 -19.55 -19.93 10.63
C GLY A 148 -18.88 -20.07 9.25
N GLY A 149 -17.83 -20.90 9.20
CA GLY A 149 -17.65 -21.99 8.25
C GLY A 149 -17.37 -21.73 6.76
N ALA A 150 -17.68 -20.58 6.17
CA ALA A 150 -17.64 -20.43 4.70
C ALA A 150 -16.78 -19.27 4.16
N GLY A 151 -15.92 -18.66 4.99
CA GLY A 151 -15.18 -17.43 4.64
C GLY A 151 -13.70 -17.61 4.31
N ARG A 152 -13.19 -18.84 4.10
CA ARG A 152 -11.75 -19.12 4.07
C ARG A 152 -11.01 -18.55 2.85
N GLN A 153 -11.70 -18.13 1.79
CA GLN A 153 -11.07 -17.65 0.55
C GLN A 153 -10.76 -16.14 0.50
N ASP A 154 -11.53 -15.31 1.20
CA ASP A 154 -11.42 -13.83 1.07
C ASP A 154 -10.23 -13.24 1.86
N GLY A 155 -9.74 -13.95 2.89
CA GLY A 155 -8.59 -13.52 3.69
C GLY A 155 -7.23 -13.74 3.01
N GLY A 156 -7.16 -14.54 1.95
CA GLY A 156 -5.91 -14.93 1.29
C GLY A 156 -5.23 -13.78 0.56
N GLU A 157 -5.97 -13.04 -0.26
CA GLU A 157 -5.44 -11.95 -1.08
C GLU A 157 -4.81 -10.84 -0.22
N ALA A 158 -5.49 -10.46 0.86
CA ALA A 158 -5.03 -9.38 1.73
C ALA A 158 -3.75 -9.78 2.50
N GLN A 159 -3.64 -11.06 2.88
CA GLN A 159 -2.46 -11.63 3.52
C GLN A 159 -1.28 -11.78 2.55
N GLU A 160 -1.54 -12.19 1.30
CA GLU A 160 -0.55 -12.23 0.23
C GLU A 160 0.01 -10.83 -0.05
N LYS A 161 -0.86 -9.82 -0.21
CA LYS A 161 -0.44 -8.42 -0.37
C LYS A 161 0.41 -7.95 0.80
N LEU A 162 0.02 -8.25 2.03
CA LEU A 162 0.79 -7.89 3.22
C LEU A 162 2.18 -8.55 3.22
N HIS A 163 2.27 -9.81 2.81
CA HIS A 163 3.54 -10.52 2.67
C HIS A 163 4.43 -9.87 1.60
N VAL A 164 3.88 -9.53 0.43
CA VAL A 164 4.61 -8.87 -0.66
C VAL A 164 5.10 -7.48 -0.23
N ILE A 165 4.29 -6.70 0.51
CA ILE A 165 4.69 -5.42 1.12
C ILE A 165 5.86 -5.62 2.07
N GLY A 166 5.79 -6.62 2.96
CA GLY A 166 6.87 -6.96 3.88
C GLY A 166 8.18 -7.28 3.15
N ASN A 167 8.13 -8.12 2.12
CA ASN A 167 9.30 -8.47 1.32
C ASN A 167 9.88 -7.25 0.59
N LYS A 168 9.04 -6.38 0.02
CA LYS A 168 9.48 -5.16 -0.64
C LYS A 168 10.16 -4.18 0.32
N LEU A 169 9.64 -4.04 1.54
CA LEU A 169 10.26 -3.22 2.60
C LEU A 169 11.65 -3.74 2.95
N GLN A 170 11.79 -5.05 3.17
CA GLN A 170 13.08 -5.67 3.47
C GLN A 170 14.08 -5.50 2.33
N LEU A 171 13.62 -5.64 1.08
CA LEU A 171 14.45 -5.40 -0.10
C LEU A 171 14.92 -3.93 -0.15
N LEU A 172 14.01 -2.97 0.06
CA LEU A 172 14.36 -1.54 0.06
C LEU A 172 15.33 -1.18 1.18
N LEU A 173 15.14 -1.71 2.38
CA LEU A 173 16.10 -1.55 3.50
C LEU A 173 17.49 -2.06 3.11
N SER A 174 17.56 -3.27 2.52
CA SER A 174 18.83 -3.86 2.06
C SER A 174 19.50 -3.02 0.96
N GLN A 175 18.71 -2.48 0.03
CA GLN A 175 19.20 -1.62 -1.04
C GLN A 175 19.72 -0.28 -0.50
N VAL A 176 18.98 0.37 0.40
CA VAL A 176 19.40 1.63 1.03
C VAL A 176 20.68 1.44 1.84
N ALA A 177 20.81 0.34 2.58
CA ALA A 177 22.04 0.02 3.29
C ALA A 177 23.23 -0.14 2.34
N SER A 178 23.06 -0.87 1.23
CA SER A 178 24.09 -1.00 0.20
C SER A 178 24.48 0.34 -0.42
N ASP A 179 23.50 1.20 -0.70
CA ASP A 179 23.69 2.52 -1.28
C ASP A 179 24.50 3.42 -0.34
N GLN A 180 24.16 3.44 0.95
CA GLN A 180 24.91 4.16 1.98
C GLN A 180 26.37 3.70 2.07
N GLU A 181 26.64 2.40 1.99
CA GLU A 181 28.02 1.88 2.03
C GLU A 181 28.85 2.33 0.82
N VAL A 182 28.25 2.45 -0.37
CA VAL A 182 28.94 3.00 -1.54
C VAL A 182 29.21 4.49 -1.36
N ILE A 183 28.24 5.26 -0.85
CA ILE A 183 28.43 6.68 -0.57
C ILE A 183 29.56 6.90 0.45
N LYS A 184 29.57 6.16 1.56
CA LYS A 184 30.60 6.29 2.61
C LYS A 184 32.01 6.07 2.04
N LYS A 185 32.19 5.00 1.24
CA LYS A 185 33.48 4.70 0.58
C LYS A 185 33.94 5.83 -0.34
N ARG A 186 33.03 6.41 -1.12
CA ARG A 186 33.35 7.55 -2.01
C ARG A 186 33.75 8.79 -1.21
N LEU A 187 33.05 9.06 -0.11
CA LEU A 187 33.36 10.19 0.77
C LEU A 187 34.73 10.00 1.46
N GLU A 188 35.12 8.78 1.79
CA GLU A 188 36.44 8.44 2.32
C GLU A 188 37.54 8.65 1.25
N GLN A 189 37.30 8.21 0.01
CA GLN A 189 38.24 8.42 -1.10
C GLN A 189 38.51 9.91 -1.37
N GLU A 190 37.49 10.76 -1.33
CA GLU A 190 37.64 12.22 -1.48
C GLU A 190 38.42 12.87 -0.32
N LYS A 191 38.36 12.29 0.89
CA LYS A 191 39.15 12.76 2.02
C LYS A 191 40.62 12.37 1.89
N ASP A 192 40.90 11.16 1.41
CA ASP A 192 42.25 10.66 1.20
C ASP A 192 42.98 11.43 0.08
N THR A 193 42.26 11.79 -0.99
CA THR A 193 42.81 12.64 -2.07
C THR A 193 43.09 14.07 -1.60
N ALA A 194 42.27 14.61 -0.70
CA ALA A 194 42.49 15.93 -0.10
C ALA A 194 43.63 15.94 0.94
N ALA A 195 43.85 14.83 1.67
CA ALA A 195 44.91 14.70 2.66
C ALA A 195 46.30 14.47 2.05
N MET A 196 46.37 13.79 0.90
CA MET A 196 47.60 13.62 0.12
C MET A 196 47.87 14.87 -0.75
N GLY A 197 48.17 16.01 -0.11
CA GLY A 197 48.53 17.23 -0.85
C GLY A 197 49.65 16.97 -1.87
N GLN A 198 49.41 17.22 -3.15
CA GLN A 198 50.44 17.10 -4.18
C GLN A 198 51.48 18.23 -4.04
N PRO A 199 52.79 17.94 -3.92
CA PRO A 199 53.84 18.86 -4.34
C PRO A 199 54.15 18.58 -5.81
N ALA A 200 53.57 19.35 -6.74
CA ALA A 200 53.97 19.28 -8.14
C ALA A 200 55.31 20.03 -8.31
N GLY A 201 56.41 19.27 -8.25
CA GLY A 201 57.74 19.73 -8.63
C GLY A 201 57.81 20.18 -10.10
N ASN A 202 58.52 21.29 -10.29
CA ASN A 202 58.97 21.91 -11.54
C ASN A 202 58.93 21.03 -12.81
N ARG A 203 58.17 21.50 -13.81
CA ARG A 203 58.60 21.42 -15.21
C ARG A 203 58.53 22.82 -15.82
N ASN A 204 59.69 23.47 -15.91
CA ASN A 204 59.87 24.62 -16.76
C ASN A 204 59.83 24.17 -18.22
N THR A 205 58.92 24.71 -19.03
CA THR A 205 59.16 25.00 -20.45
C THR A 205 58.12 26.00 -20.95
N GLU A 206 58.64 27.14 -21.38
CA GLU A 206 58.05 28.16 -22.26
C GLU A 206 56.76 28.90 -21.86
N ARG A 207 56.98 30.15 -21.42
CA ARG A 207 56.10 31.30 -21.66
C ARG A 207 55.68 31.31 -23.14
N ARG A 208 54.41 31.06 -23.41
CA ARG A 208 53.73 31.53 -24.62
C ARG A 208 52.39 32.13 -24.22
N ASP A 209 52.21 33.39 -24.57
CA ASP A 209 51.00 34.16 -24.27
C ASP A 209 49.73 33.44 -24.78
N PRO A 210 48.64 33.39 -23.99
CA PRO A 210 47.40 32.79 -24.45
C PRO A 210 46.64 33.76 -25.36
N SER A 211 46.60 33.43 -26.65
CA SER A 211 45.56 33.91 -27.56
C SER A 211 44.19 33.32 -27.15
N PRO A 212 43.05 34.01 -27.36
CA PRO A 212 41.75 33.55 -26.87
C PRO A 212 41.26 32.29 -27.63
N PRO A 213 40.63 31.30 -26.96
CA PRO A 213 40.21 30.06 -27.60
C PRO A 213 38.88 30.26 -28.33
N ARG A 214 38.91 30.76 -29.57
CA ARG A 214 37.71 30.86 -30.42
C ARG A 214 37.39 29.63 -31.29
N SER A 215 38.10 28.50 -31.18
CA SER A 215 37.92 27.40 -32.17
C SER A 215 37.52 26.02 -31.66
N PHE A 216 37.43 25.78 -30.34
CA PHE A 216 36.98 24.47 -29.83
C PHE A 216 35.45 24.36 -29.77
N PHE A 217 34.76 25.35 -29.21
CA PHE A 217 33.29 25.36 -29.16
C PHE A 217 32.68 25.33 -30.57
N GLN A 218 33.24 26.03 -31.55
CA GLN A 218 32.76 26.01 -32.93
C GLN A 218 32.96 24.66 -33.64
N ARG A 219 34.02 23.91 -33.32
CA ARG A 219 34.25 22.57 -33.88
C ARG A 219 33.33 21.53 -33.25
N VAL A 220 33.13 21.60 -31.94
CA VAL A 220 32.25 20.69 -31.20
C VAL A 220 30.78 20.96 -31.54
N LEU A 221 30.36 22.23 -31.62
CA LEU A 221 29.02 22.61 -32.08
C LEU A 221 28.78 22.17 -33.53
N ARG A 222 29.76 22.29 -34.44
CA ARG A 222 29.58 21.88 -35.85
C ARG A 222 29.45 20.37 -36.04
N ALA A 223 29.99 19.56 -35.13
CA ALA A 223 29.84 18.11 -35.13
C ALA A 223 28.60 17.62 -34.35
N ALA A 224 28.21 18.32 -33.28
CA ALA A 224 27.04 17.98 -32.48
C ALA A 224 25.72 18.48 -33.09
N PHE A 225 25.74 19.57 -33.86
CA PHE A 225 24.54 20.13 -34.50
C PHE A 225 23.82 19.16 -35.44
N PRO A 226 24.47 18.40 -36.34
CA PRO A 226 23.76 17.42 -37.17
C PRO A 226 23.18 16.25 -36.35
N LEU A 227 23.82 15.86 -35.24
CA LEU A 227 23.30 14.83 -34.35
C LEU A 227 22.10 15.33 -33.53
N HIS A 228 22.13 16.56 -33.05
CA HIS A 228 20.97 17.19 -32.39
C HIS A 228 19.81 17.39 -33.36
N LEU A 229 20.07 17.79 -34.60
CA LEU A 229 19.04 17.92 -35.63
C LEU A 229 18.42 16.56 -36.00
N LEU A 230 19.25 15.51 -36.12
CA LEU A 230 18.79 14.14 -36.34
C LEU A 230 17.96 13.62 -35.14
N LEU A 231 18.43 13.87 -33.92
CA LEU A 231 17.71 13.48 -32.70
C LEU A 231 16.37 14.20 -32.61
N LEU A 232 16.33 15.50 -32.91
CA LEU A 232 15.10 16.28 -32.94
C LEU A 232 14.16 15.82 -34.06
N LEU A 233 14.68 15.46 -35.24
CA LEU A 233 13.90 14.86 -36.33
C LEU A 233 13.32 13.49 -35.93
N LEU A 234 14.10 12.65 -35.27
CA LEU A 234 13.65 11.37 -34.75
C LEU A 234 12.62 11.55 -33.64
N LEU A 235 12.78 12.55 -32.78
CA LEU A 235 11.80 12.92 -31.75
C LEU A 235 10.52 13.45 -32.36
N THR A 236 10.57 14.32 -33.37
CA THR A 236 9.36 14.81 -34.04
C THR A 236 8.66 13.69 -34.79
N LEU A 237 9.38 12.79 -35.46
CA LEU A 237 8.82 11.58 -36.05
C LEU A 237 8.18 10.68 -34.99
N ALA A 238 8.87 10.44 -33.87
CA ALA A 238 8.35 9.66 -32.74
C ALA A 238 7.18 10.34 -32.01
N CYS A 239 7.05 11.68 -32.10
CA CYS A 239 5.91 12.45 -31.60
C CYS A 239 4.76 12.57 -32.62
N LEU A 240 4.99 12.21 -33.89
CA LEU A 240 3.95 12.04 -34.90
C LEU A 240 3.36 10.63 -34.88
N VAL A 241 4.08 9.64 -34.31
CA VAL A 241 3.59 8.27 -34.07
C VAL A 241 2.40 8.18 -33.09
N PRO A 242 2.28 8.95 -31.99
CA PRO A 242 1.16 8.85 -31.05
C PRO A 242 -0.06 9.66 -31.49
N ALA A 243 0.01 10.37 -32.63
CA ALA A 243 -1.10 11.16 -33.14
C ALA A 243 -2.09 10.34 -33.99
N TRP A 244 -1.75 9.09 -34.36
CA TRP A 244 -2.60 8.23 -35.19
C TRP A 244 -3.08 6.94 -34.50
N GLU A 245 -2.66 6.67 -33.27
CA GLU A 245 -3.20 5.60 -32.42
C GLU A 245 -3.71 6.20 -31.10
N GLU A 246 -5.03 6.45 -31.04
CA GLU A 246 -5.74 6.48 -29.77
C GLU A 246 -5.60 5.09 -29.13
N ASP A 247 -4.67 4.98 -28.17
CA ASP A 247 -4.57 3.99 -27.08
C ASP A 247 -3.12 3.53 -26.85
N SER A 248 -2.27 4.39 -26.28
CA SER A 248 -0.92 3.96 -25.84
C SER A 248 -0.41 4.73 -24.62
N SER A 249 -1.21 4.77 -23.56
CA SER A 249 -0.77 5.21 -22.23
C SER A 249 -0.57 4.02 -21.29
N CYS A 250 0.41 3.13 -21.54
CA CYS A 250 0.68 2.02 -20.61
C CYS A 250 2.13 1.49 -20.48
N LEU A 251 3.12 1.98 -21.23
CA LEU A 251 4.46 1.36 -21.16
C LEU A 251 5.46 1.97 -20.16
N LEU A 252 5.14 3.09 -19.50
CA LEU A 252 6.04 3.73 -18.51
C LEU A 252 5.44 3.88 -17.08
N SER A 253 4.33 3.21 -16.78
CA SER A 253 3.64 3.35 -15.48
C SER A 253 3.50 2.01 -14.75
N ASN A 254 4.60 1.23 -14.75
CA ASN A 254 4.67 -0.01 -13.99
C ASN A 254 5.28 0.28 -12.61
N ASN A 255 4.44 0.76 -11.68
CA ASN A 255 4.82 0.95 -10.29
C ASN A 255 4.30 -0.24 -9.45
N PHE A 256 4.98 -0.56 -8.34
CA PHE A 256 4.64 -1.64 -7.40
C PHE A 256 3.16 -1.65 -6.96
N ALA A 257 2.54 -0.46 -6.85
CA ALA A 257 1.12 -0.34 -6.57
C ALA A 257 0.23 -0.91 -7.70
N ARG A 258 0.66 -0.80 -8.96
CA ARG A 258 -0.04 -1.31 -10.16
C ARG A 258 0.15 -2.82 -10.37
N SER A 259 1.26 -3.40 -9.92
CA SER A 259 1.51 -4.85 -10.02
C SER A 259 0.67 -5.70 -9.06
N LEU A 260 -0.02 -5.09 -8.09
CA LEU A 260 -0.86 -5.76 -7.10
C LEU A 260 -2.36 -5.69 -7.40
N TYR A 261 -2.74 -5.10 -8.53
CA TYR A 261 -4.11 -5.16 -9.03
C TYR A 261 -4.23 -6.33 -10.03
N PRO A 262 -5.13 -7.30 -9.82
CA PRO A 262 -5.46 -8.26 -10.86
C PRO A 262 -6.09 -7.50 -12.05
N MET A 263 -5.43 -7.49 -13.21
CA MET A 263 -6.06 -7.07 -14.46
C MET A 263 -7.12 -8.11 -14.82
N LEU A 264 -8.38 -7.69 -14.94
CA LEU A 264 -9.42 -8.52 -15.58
C LEU A 264 -8.98 -8.82 -17.02
N ARG A 265 -8.45 -10.02 -17.25
CA ARG A 265 -8.32 -10.56 -18.60
C ARG A 265 -9.69 -11.04 -19.01
N TYR A 266 -10.39 -10.23 -19.80
CA TYR A 266 -11.53 -10.71 -20.55
C TYR A 266 -11.01 -11.71 -21.58
N THR A 267 -11.20 -13.00 -21.31
CA THR A 267 -10.84 -14.07 -22.24
C THR A 267 -11.75 -14.10 -23.46
N GLN A 268 -12.79 -13.26 -23.53
CA GLN A 268 -13.79 -13.21 -24.60
C GLN A 268 -14.12 -11.80 -25.11
N GLY A 269 -13.13 -10.89 -25.12
CA GLY A 269 -13.29 -9.55 -25.72
C GLY A 269 -14.12 -8.56 -24.89
N PRO A 270 -14.18 -7.27 -25.30
CA PRO A 270 -14.92 -6.24 -24.58
C PRO A 270 -16.44 -6.50 -24.63
N PRO A 271 -17.20 -6.11 -23.59
CA PRO A 271 -18.65 -6.30 -23.55
C PRO A 271 -19.34 -5.51 -24.67
N PRO A 272 -20.40 -6.08 -25.28
CA PRO A 272 -21.18 -5.36 -26.29
C PRO A 272 -21.81 -4.11 -25.66
N THR A 273 -21.77 -3.02 -26.42
CA THR A 273 -22.39 -1.72 -26.10
C THR A 273 -23.90 -1.75 -26.29
#